data_AF-A0A840HXN1-F1
#
_entry.id   AF-A0A840HXN1-F1
#
_cell.length_a   1.000
_cell.length_b   1.000
_cell.length_c   1.000
_cell.angle_alpha   90.00
_cell.angle_beta   90.00
_cell.angle_gamma   90.00
#
_symmetry.space_group_name_H-M   'P 1'
#
loop_
_entity.id
_entity.type
_entity.pdbx_description
1 polymer ?
#
loop_
_entity_poly.entity_id
_entity_poly.type
_entity_poly.pdbx_seq_one_letter_code
_entity_poly.pdbx_strand_id
1 'polypeptide(L)' 'MAKSRRGRKPGLMTHRRRQVFQEIVASMANGETVSLASLARRCGLYDYRQARRIMKDLEKMGIVN' A
#
# COMPACT_ATOMS: atom_id res chain seq x y z
N MET A 1 -31.15 -7.98 4.53
CA MET A 1 -30.16 -7.13 5.22
C MET A 1 -28.75 -7.55 4.80
N ALA A 2 -28.06 -6.76 3.98
CA ALA A 2 -26.70 -7.08 3.58
C ALA A 2 -25.78 -6.98 4.80
N LYS A 3 -25.16 -8.10 5.21
CA LYS A 3 -24.09 -8.12 6.23
C LYS A 3 -23.12 -7.00 5.91
N SER A 4 -22.97 -6.01 6.81
CA SER A 4 -21.88 -5.05 6.73
C SER A 4 -20.59 -5.86 6.68
N ARG A 5 -19.96 -5.96 5.50
CA ARG A 5 -18.66 -6.62 5.35
C ARG A 5 -17.69 -5.82 6.22
N ARG A 6 -17.44 -6.26 7.46
CA ARG A 6 -16.38 -5.74 8.32
C ARG A 6 -15.07 -5.97 7.56
N GLY A 7 -14.61 -4.94 6.87
CA GLY A 7 -13.48 -5.01 5.95
C GLY A 7 -13.35 -3.73 5.13
N ARG A 8 -12.11 -3.32 4.86
CA ARG A 8 -11.79 -2.16 4.03
C ARG A 8 -12.40 -2.36 2.63
N LYS A 9 -13.21 -1.41 2.15
CA LYS A 9 -13.81 -1.49 0.80
C LYS A 9 -12.69 -1.70 -0.24
N PRO A 10 -12.78 -2.72 -1.11
CA PRO A 10 -11.85 -2.87 -2.22
C PRO A 10 -11.95 -1.63 -3.11
N GLY A 11 -10.81 -1.10 -3.57
CA GLY A 11 -10.76 0.11 -4.41
C GLY A 11 -10.82 1.46 -3.69
N LEU A 12 -11.00 1.52 -2.36
CA LEU A 12 -10.97 2.80 -1.65
C LEU A 12 -9.53 3.24 -1.35
N MET A 13 -9.15 4.46 -1.77
CA MET A 13 -7.87 5.03 -1.35
C MET A 13 -7.90 5.41 0.13
N THR A 14 -7.32 4.57 0.97
CA THR A 14 -7.21 4.82 2.42
C THR A 14 -5.92 5.56 2.76
N HIS A 15 -5.87 6.18 3.95
CA HIS A 15 -4.67 6.85 4.45
C HIS A 15 -3.40 5.99 4.32
N ARG A 16 -3.44 4.72 4.76
CA ARG A 16 -2.29 3.80 4.64
C ARG A 16 -1.92 3.47 3.20
N ARG A 17 -2.90 3.32 2.29
CA ARG A 17 -2.62 3.07 0.87
C ARG A 17 -1.95 4.29 0.24
N ARG A 18 -2.44 5.50 0.56
CA ARG A 18 -1.84 6.77 0.12
C ARG A 18 -0.41 6.94 0.63
N GLN A 19 -0.17 6.65 1.91
CA GLN A 19 1.16 6.73 2.51
C GLN A 19 2.15 5.80 1.81
N VAL A 20 1.78 4.54 1.59
CA VAL A 20 2.62 3.57 0.86
C VAL A 20 2.87 4.03 -0.58
N PHE A 21 1.85 4.54 -1.28
CA PHE A 21 2.01 5.07 -2.63
C PHE A 21 2.99 6.25 -2.67
N GLN A 22 2.86 7.22 -1.75
CA GLN A 22 3.76 8.36 -1.67
C GLN A 22 5.21 7.93 -1.41
N GLU A 23 5.41 6.94 -0.53
CA GLU A 23 6.75 6.40 -0.25
C GLU A 23 7.36 5.71 -1.47
N ILE A 24 6.56 4.96 -2.24
CA ILE A 24 7.00 4.34 -3.50
C ILE A 24 7.46 5.44 -4.48
N VAL A 25 6.62 6.46 -4.70
CA VAL A 25 6.94 7.57 -5.62
C VAL A 25 8.20 8.31 -5.18
N ALA A 26 8.33 8.62 -3.89
CA ALA A 26 9.49 9.31 -3.34
C ALA A 26 10.77 8.47 -3.50
N SER A 27 10.71 7.17 -3.20
CA SER A 27 11.85 6.27 -3.35
C SER A 27 12.28 6.12 -4.81
N MET A 28 11.32 6.00 -5.74
CA MET A 28 11.61 5.96 -7.17
C MET A 28 12.22 7.26 -7.68
N ALA A 29 11.73 8.41 -7.22
CA ALA A 29 12.31 9.72 -7.57
C ALA A 29 13.76 9.87 -7.07
N ASN A 30 14.09 9.23 -5.95
CA ASN A 30 15.45 9.20 -5.41
C ASN A 30 16.34 8.10 -6.03
N GLY A 31 15.83 7.32 -6.98
CA GLY A 31 16.56 6.19 -7.59
C GLY A 31 16.76 4.99 -6.66
N GLU A 32 16.03 4.93 -5.54
CA GLU A 32 16.13 3.83 -4.59
C GLU A 32 15.30 2.62 -5.03
N THR A 33 15.82 1.41 -4.84
CA THR A 33 15.03 0.19 -5.03
C THR A 33 14.07 0.00 -3.86
N VAL A 34 12.77 -0.09 -4.17
CA VAL A 34 11.72 -0.25 -3.16
C VAL A 34 11.52 -1.72 -2.81
N SER A 35 11.93 -2.12 -1.61
CA SER A 35 11.63 -3.45 -1.06
C SER A 35 10.38 -3.41 -0.16
N LEU A 36 9.67 -4.54 -0.06
CA LEU A 36 8.52 -4.65 0.86
C LEU A 36 8.90 -4.40 2.33
N ALA A 37 10.11 -4.81 2.72
CA ALA A 37 10.62 -4.60 4.08
C ALA A 37 10.98 -3.13 4.34
N SER A 38 11.54 -2.40 3.36
CA SER A 38 11.78 -0.96 3.49
C SER A 38 10.47 -0.19 3.54
N LEU A 39 9.49 -0.53 2.69
CA LEU A 39 8.15 0.07 2.74
C LEU A 39 7.48 -0.15 4.09
N ALA A 40 7.53 -1.36 4.64
CA ALA A 40 6.94 -1.65 5.94
C ALA A 40 7.56 -0.79 7.04
N ARG A 41 8.90 -0.66 7.07
CA ARG A 41 9.61 0.17 8.05
C ARG A 41 9.27 1.66 7.89
N ARG A 42 9.41 2.21 6.69
CA ARG A 42 9.19 3.64 6.42
C ARG A 42 7.74 4.07 6.60
N CYS A 43 6.80 3.21 6.22
CA CYS A 43 5.39 3.46 6.42
C CYS A 43 4.88 3.07 7.82
N GLY A 44 5.71 2.54 8.73
CA GLY A 44 5.25 2.09 10.05
C GLY A 44 4.16 1.02 9.98
N LEU A 45 4.32 0.04 9.09
CA LEU A 45 3.49 -1.16 9.00
C LEU A 45 4.06 -2.25 9.91
N TYR A 46 3.19 -3.09 10.46
CA TYR A 46 3.60 -4.13 11.40
C TYR A 46 4.54 -5.17 10.76
N ASP A 47 4.29 -5.51 9.49
CA ASP A 47 5.07 -6.51 8.77
C ASP A 47 5.12 -6.24 7.25
N TYR A 48 6.01 -6.94 6.57
CA TYR A 48 6.13 -6.90 5.11
C TYR A 48 4.92 -7.48 4.38
N ARG A 49 4.10 -8.32 5.04
CA ARG A 49 2.89 -8.92 4.45
C ARG A 49 1.79 -7.87 4.27
N GLN A 50 1.69 -6.91 5.20
CA GLN A 50 0.81 -5.75 5.09
C GLN A 50 1.24 -4.84 3.94
N ALA A 51 2.55 -4.58 3.80
CA ALA A 51 3.09 -3.84 2.66
C ALA A 51 2.72 -4.53 1.33
N ARG A 52 2.92 -5.85 1.25
CA ARG A 52 2.56 -6.67 0.08
C ARG A 52 1.06 -6.60 -0.24
N ARG A 53 0.20 -6.66 0.78
CA ARG A 53 -1.25 -6.55 0.60
C ARG A 53 -1.63 -5.18 0.06
N ILE A 54 -1.05 -4.11 0.60
CA ILE A 54 -1.31 -2.75 0.14
C ILE A 54 -0.81 -2.54 -1.30
N MET A 55 0.38 -3.05 -1.65
CA MET A 55 0.87 -2.99 -3.03
C MET A 55 -0.09 -3.70 -3.99
N LYS A 56 -0.51 -4.93 -3.69
CA LYS A 56 -1.51 -5.64 -4.49
C LYS A 56 -2.84 -4.90 -4.61
N ASP A 57 -3.26 -4.19 -3.57
CA ASP A 57 -4.45 -3.35 -3.64
C ASP A 57 -4.25 -2.18 -4.61
N LEU A 58 -3.09 -1.53 -4.58
CA LEU A 58 -2.76 -0.42 -5.47
C LEU A 58 -2.60 -0.87 -6.93
N GLU A 59 -2.04 -2.05 -7.17
CA GLU A 59 -1.98 -2.71 -8.50
C GLU A 59 -3.39 -2.96 -9.04
N LYS A 60 -4.27 -3.56 -8.23
CA LYS A 60 -5.68 -3.79 -8.59
C LYS A 60 -6.46 -2.50 -8.83
N MET A 61 -6.01 -1.39 -8.27
CA MET A 61 -6.59 -0.05 -8.49
C MET A 61 -6.03 0.63 -9.74
N GLY A 62 -5.05 0.04 -10.43
CA GLY A 62 -4.40 0.64 -11.60
C GLY A 62 -3.50 1.84 -11.26
N ILE A 63 -3.04 1.95 -10.01
CA ILE A 63 -2.22 3.09 -9.54
C ILE A 63 -0.73 2.83 -9.73
N VAL A 64 -0.32 1.57 -9.59
CA VAL A 64 1.05 1.08 -9.82
C VAL A 64 0.96 -0.09 -10.80
N ASN A 65 1.95 -0.16 -11.70
CA ASN A 65 2.14 -1.24 -12.66
C ASN A 65 3.31 -2.13 -12.24
#